data_AF-A0AAE3DU70-F1
#
_entry.id   AF-A0AAE3DU70-F1
#
_cell.length_a   1.000
_cell.length_b   1.000
_cell.length_c   1.000
_cell.angle_alpha   90.00
_cell.angle_beta   90.00
_cell.angle_gamma   90.00
#
_symmetry.space_group_name_H-M   'P 1'
#
loop_
_entity.id
_entity.type
_entity.pdbx_description
1 polymer ?
#
loop_
_entity_poly.entity_id
_entity_poly.type
_entity_poly.pdbx_seq_one_letter_code
_entity_poly.pdbx_strand_id
1 'polypeptide(L)'
;MKKQQKKKQTAGIRKILKLKPTCFSAMALLILLVLAFQVWHRDENPLLKKNNSITLYREVYEGQMPEFRTEVFFLNNHFDYEKVTYDTSALDVNTPGVYTVPVLYDGEATNCVVEVTVKASETDETQETAPAGSGEAWEEAETE
;
A
#
# COMPACT_ATOMS: atom_id res chain seq x y z
N MET A 1 71.57 -29.46 33.94
CA MET A 1 70.59 -30.31 34.67
C MET A 1 69.77 -29.44 35.62
N LYS A 2 68.47 -29.76 35.75
CA LYS A 2 67.44 -29.23 36.68
C LYS A 2 66.83 -27.87 36.33
N LYS A 3 65.51 -27.67 36.30
CA LYS A 3 64.32 -28.54 36.25
C LYS A 3 63.16 -27.59 35.90
N GLN A 4 62.27 -27.99 35.00
CA GLN A 4 60.97 -27.38 34.75
C GLN A 4 60.09 -27.36 36.01
N GLN A 5 59.20 -26.36 36.17
CA GLN A 5 57.73 -26.57 36.27
C GLN A 5 56.89 -25.28 36.41
N LYS A 6 56.01 -25.08 35.40
CA LYS A 6 54.59 -24.66 35.37
C LYS A 6 53.88 -23.92 36.54
N LYS A 7 52.91 -23.10 36.09
CA LYS A 7 51.71 -22.46 36.74
C LYS A 7 51.96 -21.00 37.17
N LYS A 8 51.14 -20.01 36.80
CA LYS A 8 49.68 -19.99 36.65
C LYS A 8 49.24 -19.03 35.52
N GLN A 9 48.30 -19.48 34.69
CA GLN A 9 47.35 -18.59 34.03
C GLN A 9 46.50 -17.92 35.11
N THR A 10 46.34 -16.60 35.04
CA THR A 10 45.15 -15.79 35.38
C THR A 10 45.61 -14.37 35.63
N ALA A 11 45.11 -13.41 34.84
CA ALA A 11 44.65 -12.09 35.28
C ALA A 11 44.60 -11.17 34.05
N GLY A 12 43.40 -10.72 33.68
CA GLY A 12 43.29 -9.70 32.65
C GLY A 12 41.91 -9.44 32.05
N ILE A 13 40.84 -10.14 32.44
CA ILE A 13 39.49 -9.63 32.16
C ILE A 13 39.26 -8.47 33.13
N ARG A 14 39.30 -7.24 32.60
CA ARG A 14 38.46 -6.08 32.94
C ARG A 14 39.10 -4.81 32.39
N LYS A 15 38.88 -4.51 31.10
CA LYS A 15 38.78 -3.11 30.67
C LYS A 15 37.30 -2.75 30.65
N ILE A 16 36.73 -2.58 31.85
CA ILE A 16 35.44 -1.91 32.01
C ILE A 16 35.72 -0.45 31.67
N LEU A 17 35.29 -0.07 30.47
CA LEU A 17 35.33 1.29 29.96
C LEU A 17 34.61 2.18 30.99
N LYS A 18 35.35 3.01 31.72
CA LYS A 18 34.78 3.97 32.68
C LYS A 18 34.08 5.08 31.90
N LEU A 19 32.85 4.83 31.48
CA LEU A 19 31.96 5.82 30.91
C LEU A 19 31.56 6.79 32.05
N LYS A 20 31.92 8.06 31.92
CA LYS A 20 31.56 9.10 32.90
C LYS A 20 30.02 9.27 32.88
N PRO A 21 29.37 9.48 34.05
CA PRO A 21 27.91 9.54 34.16
C PRO A 21 27.26 10.66 33.32
N THR A 22 28.03 11.65 32.88
CA THR A 22 27.60 12.72 31.97
C THR A 22 27.27 12.22 30.56
N CYS A 23 27.74 11.05 30.15
CA CYS A 23 27.49 10.51 28.80
C CYS A 23 26.18 9.71 28.68
N PHE A 24 25.63 9.19 29.78
CA PHE A 24 24.36 8.45 29.74
C PHE A 24 23.17 9.37 29.44
N SER A 25 23.18 10.59 29.99
CA SER A 25 22.16 11.60 29.67
C SER A 25 22.19 11.98 28.20
N ALA A 26 23.38 12.24 27.65
CA ALA A 26 23.54 12.55 26.23
C ALA A 26 23.15 11.37 25.32
N MET A 27 23.49 10.12 25.69
CA MET A 27 23.06 8.93 24.95
C MET A 27 21.54 8.73 25.00
N ALA A 28 20.91 8.92 26.17
CA ALA A 28 19.46 8.78 26.30
C ALA A 28 18.73 9.83 25.44
N LEU A 29 19.24 11.07 25.39
CA LEU A 29 18.73 12.11 24.52
C LEU A 29 18.91 11.76 23.04
N LEU A 30 20.08 11.24 22.64
CA LEU A 30 20.33 10.77 21.27
C LEU A 30 19.41 9.62 20.88
N ILE A 31 19.17 8.66 21.78
CA ILE A 31 18.24 7.55 21.53
C ILE A 31 16.82 8.07 21.38
N LEU A 32 16.36 8.98 22.25
CA LEU A 32 15.05 9.62 22.12
C LEU A 32 14.94 10.40 20.81
N LEU A 33 16.00 11.11 20.42
CA LEU A 33 16.04 11.86 19.17
C LEU A 33 15.97 10.93 17.95
N VAL A 34 16.69 9.81 17.97
CA VAL A 34 16.63 8.78 16.91
C VAL A 34 15.25 8.14 16.85
N LEU A 35 14.64 7.80 17.99
CA LEU A 35 13.28 7.25 18.03
C LEU A 35 12.25 8.26 17.51
N ALA A 36 12.36 9.53 17.91
CA ALA A 36 11.51 10.60 17.41
C ALA A 36 11.72 10.85 15.91
N PHE A 37 12.96 10.76 15.42
CA PHE A 37 13.29 10.93 14.01
C PHE A 37 12.73 9.79 13.14
N GLN A 38 12.73 8.56 13.65
CA GLN A 38 12.07 7.43 12.98
C GLN A 38 10.54 7.56 12.96
N VAL A 39 9.93 8.16 14.00
CA VAL A 39 8.49 8.46 13.99
C VAL A 39 8.17 9.61 13.04
N TRP A 40 9.05 10.61 12.91
CA TRP A 40 8.88 11.71 11.97
C TRP A 40 8.96 11.24 10.51
N HIS A 41 9.93 10.39 10.17
CA HIS A 41 10.12 9.87 8.80
C HIS A 41 9.14 8.76 8.40
N ARG A 42 8.03 8.60 9.12
CA ARG A 42 7.01 7.64 8.74
C ARG A 42 6.26 8.20 7.54
N ASP A 43 6.63 7.74 6.34
CA ASP A 43 6.01 8.14 5.06
C ASP A 43 4.48 8.15 5.20
N GLU A 44 3.87 9.28 4.89
CA GLU A 44 2.43 9.46 5.05
C GLU A 44 1.67 8.59 4.04
N ASN A 45 0.79 7.72 4.53
CA ASN A 45 -0.05 6.91 3.66
C ASN A 45 -1.05 7.82 2.90
N PRO A 46 -1.00 7.86 1.55
CA PRO A 46 -1.91 8.66 0.73
C PRO A 46 -3.38 8.27 0.92
N LEU A 47 -3.69 7.01 1.28
CA LEU A 47 -5.06 6.56 1.55
C LEU A 47 -5.65 7.22 2.80
N LEU A 48 -4.80 7.65 3.73
CA LEU A 48 -5.19 8.26 5.01
C LEU A 48 -5.15 9.80 4.96
N LYS A 49 -4.81 10.41 3.82
CA LYS A 49 -4.80 11.87 3.69
C LYS A 49 -6.22 12.43 3.79
N LYS A 50 -6.50 13.04 4.94
CA LYS A 50 -7.82 13.60 5.31
C LYS A 50 -8.35 14.70 4.37
N ASN A 51 -7.49 15.28 3.52
CA ASN A 51 -7.85 16.36 2.60
C ASN A 51 -8.10 15.91 1.15
N ASN A 52 -8.05 14.60 0.86
CA ASN A 52 -8.30 14.08 -0.48
C ASN A 52 -9.14 12.79 -0.39
N SER A 53 -10.44 12.89 -0.60
CA SER A 53 -11.32 11.73 -0.76
C SER A 53 -11.15 11.19 -2.18
N ILE A 54 -10.85 9.90 -2.31
CA ILE A 54 -10.55 9.29 -3.60
C ILE A 54 -11.62 8.24 -3.91
N THR A 55 -12.43 8.51 -4.92
CA THR A 55 -13.42 7.56 -5.43
C THR A 55 -12.88 6.92 -6.70
N LEU A 56 -12.72 5.60 -6.67
CA LEU A 56 -12.29 4.81 -7.82
C LEU A 56 -13.52 4.20 -8.48
N TYR A 57 -13.72 4.44 -9.78
CA TYR A 57 -14.88 3.91 -10.50
C TYR A 57 -14.52 2.61 -11.21
N ARG A 58 -15.42 1.64 -11.13
CA ARG A 58 -15.29 0.36 -11.82
C ARG A 58 -16.64 -0.12 -12.31
N GLU A 59 -16.66 -0.66 -13.52
CA GLU A 59 -17.84 -1.31 -14.07
C GLU A 59 -17.60 -2.82 -14.17
N VAL A 60 -18.60 -3.61 -13.79
CA VAL A 60 -18.63 -5.07 -13.94
C VAL A 60 -20.00 -5.53 -14.40
N TYR A 61 -20.08 -6.72 -14.98
CA TYR A 61 -21.36 -7.36 -15.30
C TYR A 61 -21.83 -8.24 -14.14
N GLU A 62 -23.13 -8.56 -14.16
CA GLU A 62 -23.71 -9.52 -13.22
C GLU A 62 -22.91 -10.82 -13.12
N GLY A 63 -22.69 -11.27 -11.89
CA GLY A 63 -21.94 -12.49 -11.59
C GLY A 63 -20.42 -12.36 -11.76
N GLN A 64 -19.91 -11.23 -12.26
CA GLN A 64 -18.47 -11.00 -12.39
C GLN A 64 -17.90 -10.35 -11.12
N MET A 65 -17.00 -11.08 -10.44
CA MET A 65 -16.29 -10.54 -9.28
C MET A 65 -15.29 -9.44 -9.72
N PRO A 66 -15.39 -8.20 -9.19
CA PRO A 66 -14.42 -7.15 -9.49
C PRO A 66 -13.06 -7.44 -8.86
N GLU A 67 -11.98 -7.32 -9.65
CA GLU A 67 -10.60 -7.41 -9.14
C GLU A 67 -10.09 -6.04 -8.64
N PHE A 68 -10.22 -5.75 -7.36
CA PHE A 68 -9.72 -4.48 -6.81
C PHE A 68 -8.19 -4.39 -6.90
N ARG A 69 -7.69 -3.40 -7.65
CA ARG A 69 -6.25 -3.13 -7.83
C ARG A 69 -5.96 -1.67 -7.55
N THR A 70 -5.70 -1.33 -6.30
CA THR A 70 -5.36 0.05 -5.90
C THR A 70 -3.96 0.46 -6.36
N GLU A 71 -3.08 -0.50 -6.61
CA GLU A 71 -1.71 -0.29 -7.09
C GLU A 71 -1.66 0.51 -8.39
N VAL A 72 -2.65 0.32 -9.26
CA VAL A 72 -2.75 1.01 -10.56
C VAL A 72 -3.05 2.49 -10.39
N PHE A 73 -3.74 2.88 -9.33
CA PHE A 73 -4.16 4.27 -9.08
C PHE A 73 -3.15 5.05 -8.26
N PHE A 74 -2.38 4.36 -7.41
CA PHE A 74 -1.38 4.96 -6.54
C PHE A 74 0.03 4.51 -6.92
N LEU A 75 0.43 4.88 -8.14
CA LEU A 75 1.77 4.62 -8.66
C LEU A 75 2.81 5.41 -7.86
N ASN A 76 3.89 4.74 -7.45
CA ASN A 76 5.04 5.33 -6.74
C ASN A 76 4.76 5.85 -5.32
N ASN A 77 3.71 5.36 -4.66
CA ASN A 77 3.46 5.71 -3.27
C ASN A 77 4.18 4.73 -2.31
N HIS A 78 4.82 5.27 -1.28
CA HIS A 78 5.52 4.54 -0.24
C HIS A 78 4.55 3.94 0.81
N PHE A 79 3.54 3.19 0.39
CA PHE A 79 2.69 2.43 1.33
C PHE A 79 2.69 0.94 0.98
N ASP A 80 2.36 0.15 2.00
CA ASP A 80 2.41 -1.31 1.91
C ASP A 80 1.10 -1.84 1.31
N TYR A 81 1.17 -2.38 0.10
CA TYR A 81 0.00 -2.91 -0.59
C TYR A 81 -0.55 -4.18 0.09
N GLU A 82 0.26 -4.93 0.84
CA GLU A 82 -0.20 -6.12 1.57
C GLU A 82 -1.15 -5.77 2.72
N LYS A 83 -1.12 -4.51 3.18
CA LYS A 83 -2.00 -4.00 4.22
C LYS A 83 -3.33 -3.46 3.69
N VAL A 84 -3.49 -3.36 2.37
CA VAL A 84 -4.73 -2.90 1.76
C VAL A 84 -5.74 -4.04 1.73
N THR A 85 -6.92 -3.77 2.25
CA THR A 85 -8.05 -4.70 2.26
C THR A 85 -9.30 -3.98 1.78
N TYR A 86 -10.30 -4.73 1.32
CA TYR A 86 -11.53 -4.16 0.76
C TYR A 86 -12.72 -4.75 1.51
N ASP A 87 -13.64 -3.89 1.94
CA ASP A 87 -14.87 -4.33 2.55
C ASP A 87 -15.94 -4.59 1.47
N THR A 88 -16.00 -5.82 0.98
CA THR A 88 -16.98 -6.25 -0.01
C THR A 88 -18.30 -6.72 0.60
N SER A 89 -18.53 -6.52 1.90
CA SER A 89 -19.73 -7.02 2.58
C SER A 89 -21.04 -6.45 2.02
N ALA A 90 -20.99 -5.21 1.52
CA ALA A 90 -22.12 -4.52 0.90
C ALA A 90 -22.23 -4.75 -0.62
N LEU A 91 -21.24 -5.39 -1.25
CA LEU A 91 -21.21 -5.60 -2.69
C LEU A 91 -22.04 -6.83 -3.07
N ASP A 92 -23.10 -6.63 -3.84
CA ASP A 92 -23.83 -7.70 -4.50
C ASP A 92 -23.62 -7.64 -6.01
N VAL A 93 -22.80 -8.55 -6.53
CA VAL A 93 -22.52 -8.63 -7.97
C VAL A 93 -23.64 -9.29 -8.77
N ASN A 94 -24.68 -9.82 -8.13
CA ASN A 94 -25.79 -10.48 -8.83
C ASN A 94 -26.98 -9.54 -9.07
N THR A 95 -26.95 -8.37 -8.44
CA THR A 95 -27.99 -7.37 -8.57
C THR A 95 -27.41 -6.14 -9.26
N PRO A 96 -28.00 -5.67 -10.37
CA PRO A 96 -27.58 -4.42 -10.99
C PRO A 96 -27.75 -3.25 -10.04
N GLY A 97 -26.72 -2.41 -9.97
CA GLY A 97 -26.70 -1.31 -9.03
C GLY A 97 -25.33 -0.68 -8.90
N VAL A 98 -25.29 0.42 -8.15
CA VAL A 98 -24.05 1.09 -7.78
C VAL A 98 -23.76 0.74 -6.33
N TYR A 99 -22.60 0.13 -6.10
CA TYR A 99 -22.14 -0.33 -4.80
C TYR A 99 -20.89 0.42 -4.40
N THR A 100 -20.79 0.78 -3.13
CA THR A 100 -19.58 1.42 -2.58
C THR A 100 -18.83 0.40 -1.73
N VAL A 101 -17.58 0.17 -2.08
CA VAL A 101 -16.65 -0.73 -1.39
C VAL A 101 -15.60 0.12 -0.67
N PRO A 102 -15.65 0.21 0.66
CA PRO A 102 -14.62 0.90 1.45
C PRO A 102 -13.25 0.24 1.29
N VAL A 103 -12.21 1.06 1.11
CA VAL A 103 -10.82 0.60 1.18
C VAL A 103 -10.34 0.74 2.62
N LEU A 104 -9.80 -0.34 3.16
CA LEU A 104 -9.23 -0.45 4.50
C LEU A 104 -7.70 -0.55 4.39
N TYR A 105 -6.97 0.06 5.31
CA TYR A 105 -5.52 -0.07 5.41
C TYR A 105 -5.14 -0.50 6.81
N ASP A 106 -4.48 -1.66 6.94
CA ASP A 106 -4.13 -2.27 8.23
C ASP A 106 -5.36 -2.45 9.15
N GLY A 107 -6.54 -2.67 8.54
CA GLY A 107 -7.83 -2.81 9.23
C GLY A 107 -8.54 -1.50 9.57
N GLU A 108 -7.96 -0.33 9.27
CA GLU A 108 -8.60 0.98 9.49
C GLU A 108 -9.26 1.50 8.21
N ALA A 109 -10.45 2.11 8.34
CA ALA A 109 -11.15 2.71 7.21
C ALA A 109 -10.36 3.91 6.66
N THR A 110 -10.12 3.90 5.35
CA THR A 110 -9.40 4.97 4.67
C THR A 110 -10.35 6.00 4.05
N ASN A 111 -9.80 7.05 3.47
CA ASN A 111 -10.59 8.04 2.72
C ASN A 111 -10.80 7.64 1.24
N CYS A 112 -10.42 6.42 0.88
CA CYS A 112 -10.60 5.88 -0.46
C CYS A 112 -11.79 4.92 -0.48
N VAL A 113 -12.64 5.06 -1.50
CA VAL A 113 -13.78 4.19 -1.76
C VAL A 113 -13.74 3.74 -3.22
N VAL A 114 -14.13 2.50 -3.46
CA VAL A 114 -14.32 1.98 -4.83
C VAL A 114 -15.81 1.93 -5.11
N GLU A 115 -16.26 2.70 -6.09
CA GLU A 115 -17.60 2.64 -6.62
C GLU A 115 -17.65 1.59 -7.74
N VAL A 116 -18.43 0.53 -7.51
CA VAL A 116 -18.62 -0.57 -8.44
C VAL A 116 -20.03 -0.47 -9.03
N THR A 117 -20.11 -0.23 -10.32
CA THR A 117 -21.35 -0.26 -11.09
C THR A 117 -21.53 -1.65 -11.68
N VAL A 118 -22.50 -2.39 -11.18
CA VAL A 118 -22.92 -3.69 -11.70
C VAL A 118 -23.97 -3.46 -12.77
N LYS A 119 -23.63 -3.81 -14.02
CA LYS A 119 -24.55 -3.77 -15.17
C LYS A 119 -25.22 -5.13 -15.34
N ALA A 120 -26.48 -5.13 -15.75
CA ALA A 120 -27.17 -6.35 -16.12
C ALA A 120 -26.40 -7.07 -17.23
N SER A 121 -26.20 -8.37 -17.07
CA SER A 121 -25.69 -9.16 -18.18
C SER A 121 -26.85 -9.36 -19.15
N GLU A 122 -26.83 -8.65 -20.28
CA GLU A 122 -27.72 -9.00 -21.38
C GLU A 122 -27.27 -10.39 -21.84
N THR A 123 -27.96 -11.42 -21.35
CA THR A 123 -27.94 -12.73 -21.98
C THR A 123 -28.71 -12.58 -23.29
N ASP A 124 -28.06 -11.98 -24.29
CA ASP A 124 -28.45 -12.12 -25.68
C ASP A 124 -27.45 -13.08 -26.32
N GLU A 125 -27.96 -14.24 -26.69
CA GLU A 125 -27.28 -15.23 -27.52
C GLU A 125 -27.02 -14.63 -28.91
N THR A 126 -26.05 -13.74 -29.05
CA THR A 126 -25.63 -13.26 -30.37
C THR A 126 -24.11 -13.28 -30.45
N GLN A 127 -23.59 -14.48 -30.77
CA GLN A 127 -22.38 -14.59 -31.56
C GLN A 127 -22.63 -13.96 -32.95
N GLU A 128 -22.59 -12.63 -33.07
CA GLU A 128 -22.38 -11.99 -34.37
C GLU A 128 -20.95 -11.48 -34.46
N THR A 129 -20.13 -12.34 -35.07
CA THR A 129 -19.20 -12.01 -36.15
C THR A 129 -18.82 -10.53 -36.25
N ALA A 130 -17.56 -10.24 -35.91
CA ALA A 130 -16.88 -9.01 -36.29
C ALA A 130 -17.12 -8.69 -37.78
N PRO A 131 -17.60 -7.49 -38.15
CA PRO A 131 -17.32 -6.98 -39.47
C PRO A 131 -15.90 -6.44 -39.44
N ALA A 132 -15.02 -7.15 -40.12
CA ALA A 132 -13.77 -6.59 -40.60
C ALA A 132 -14.08 -5.40 -41.53
N GLY A 133 -13.49 -4.24 -41.22
CA GLY A 133 -13.31 -3.13 -42.17
C GLY A 133 -14.35 -2.01 -42.10
N SER A 134 -13.90 -0.80 -41.77
CA SER A 134 -13.78 0.26 -42.77
C SER A 134 -13.06 1.46 -42.13
N GLY A 135 -11.85 1.75 -42.63
CA GLY A 135 -11.17 3.01 -42.37
C GLY A 135 -11.63 4.01 -43.42
N GLU A 136 -12.48 4.94 -43.03
CA GLU A 136 -12.94 6.06 -43.86
C GLU A 136 -12.59 7.33 -43.06
N ALA A 137 -11.41 7.89 -43.34
CA ALA A 137 -11.25 9.12 -44.13
C ALA A 137 -11.93 10.32 -43.45
N TRP A 138 -11.18 11.01 -42.59
CA TRP A 138 -11.59 12.28 -42.01
C TRP A 138 -11.49 13.38 -43.06
N GLU A 139 -12.64 13.92 -43.44
CA GLU A 139 -12.77 15.11 -44.28
C GLU A 139 -12.80 16.33 -43.35
N GLU A 140 -11.69 17.07 -43.30
CA GLU A 140 -11.54 18.29 -42.50
C GLU A 140 -11.99 19.50 -43.35
N ALA A 141 -13.27 19.83 -43.21
CA ALA A 141 -13.83 21.18 -43.40
C ALA A 141 -13.38 22.01 -42.18
N GLU A 142 -12.95 23.28 -42.23
CA GLU A 142 -13.43 24.45 -42.97
C GLU A 142 -12.51 25.67 -42.66
N THR A 143 -12.47 26.66 -43.57
CA THR A 143 -12.34 28.14 -43.33
C THR A 143 -11.03 28.71 -42.73
N GLU A 144 -10.44 29.83 -43.17
CA GLU A 144 -10.84 31.01 -43.98
C GLU A 144 -9.70 31.46 -44.92
#